data_AF-F4PHU4-F1
#
_entry.id   AF-F4PHU4-F1
#
_cell.length_a   1.000
_cell.length_b   1.000
_cell.length_c   1.000
_cell.angle_alpha   90.00
_cell.angle_beta   90.00
_cell.angle_gamma   90.00
#
_symmetry.space_group_name_H-M   'P 1'
#
loop_
_entity.id
_entity.type
_entity.pdbx_description
1 polymer ?
#
loop_
_entity_poly.entity_id
_entity_poly.type
_entity_poly.pdbx_seq_one_letter_code
_entity_poly.pdbx_strand_id
1 'polypeptide(L)'
;MSGTTITTTTITFIDIFRNWFIRKSIFNAIESIDVTTTSLSWVKGRLIRNNTKQMLKCGVDWSFIKHHKHQFKLDIINKHILLLDQLLIYYCSHPQANLSTLINILLYIYPFDYQPNGSIFNQASESGHINIAKYLHYRYPNIKGVTYDAMDCASKNGHYFIVRFLHYNRSEGCSKMAIDWSSRSGYVSIVSFLTDHRTEGSTKLAMDYAAESGMLHILKYLHYNRTEGCSKMAIDQAAFNEQRDVLLML
;
A
#
# COMPACT_ATOMS: atom_id res chain seq x y z
N MET A 1 -34.86 19.47 -45.76
CA MET A 1 -34.09 19.37 -44.51
C MET A 1 -33.69 17.91 -44.33
N SER A 2 -32.47 17.51 -44.71
CA SER A 2 -31.92 16.20 -44.37
C SER A 2 -30.75 16.39 -43.41
N GLY A 3 -30.94 16.03 -42.15
CA GLY A 3 -29.90 16.06 -41.13
C GLY A 3 -28.97 14.86 -41.32
N THR A 4 -27.69 15.13 -41.55
CA THR A 4 -26.61 14.14 -41.55
C THR A 4 -26.20 13.85 -40.10
N THR A 5 -26.61 12.69 -39.58
CA THR A 5 -26.10 12.15 -38.31
C THR A 5 -24.70 11.59 -38.52
N ILE A 6 -23.68 12.30 -38.03
CA ILE A 6 -22.30 11.82 -37.99
C ILE A 6 -22.20 10.80 -36.85
N THR A 7 -22.14 9.51 -37.18
CA THR A 7 -21.81 8.47 -36.21
C THR A 7 -20.31 8.48 -35.96
N THR A 8 -19.89 9.04 -34.83
CA THR A 8 -18.51 8.95 -34.34
C THR A 8 -18.22 7.51 -33.92
N THR A 9 -17.42 6.79 -34.71
CA THR A 9 -16.92 5.47 -34.33
C THR A 9 -15.86 5.61 -33.25
N THR A 10 -16.22 5.29 -32.01
CA THR A 10 -15.27 5.25 -30.90
C THR A 10 -14.36 4.03 -31.06
N ILE A 11 -13.14 4.24 -31.55
CA ILE A 11 -12.10 3.22 -31.57
C ILE A 11 -11.65 2.98 -30.12
N THR A 12 -11.86 1.77 -29.61
CA THR A 12 -11.42 1.42 -28.26
C THR A 12 -9.95 0.98 -28.27
N PHE A 13 -9.32 1.03 -27.10
CA PHE A 13 -7.97 0.48 -26.91
C PHE A 13 -7.87 -1.00 -27.33
N ILE A 14 -8.93 -1.78 -27.13
CA ILE A 14 -9.01 -3.19 -27.55
C ILE A 14 -8.97 -3.31 -29.08
N ASP A 15 -9.61 -2.38 -29.81
CA ASP A 15 -9.62 -2.39 -31.28
C ASP A 15 -8.23 -2.10 -31.85
N ILE A 16 -7.48 -1.20 -31.19
CA ILE A 16 -6.07 -0.93 -31.50
C ILE A 16 -5.21 -2.18 -31.25
N PHE A 17 -5.42 -2.88 -30.12
CA PHE A 17 -4.67 -4.10 -29.79
C PHE A 17 -5.04 -5.32 -30.64
N ARG A 18 -6.25 -5.37 -31.20
CA ARG A 18 -6.67 -6.41 -32.15
C ARG A 18 -6.01 -6.25 -33.51
N ASN A 19 -5.58 -5.04 -33.85
CA ASN A 19 -4.78 -4.81 -35.05
C ASN A 19 -3.39 -5.43 -34.88
N TRP A 20 -3.13 -6.52 -35.58
CA TRP A 20 -1.87 -7.27 -35.49
C TRP A 20 -0.65 -6.40 -35.78
N PHE A 21 -0.74 -5.49 -36.76
CA PHE A 21 0.36 -4.64 -37.17
C PHE A 21 0.70 -3.66 -36.04
N ILE A 22 -0.30 -2.95 -35.52
CA ILE A 22 -0.10 -1.99 -34.42
C ILE A 22 0.42 -2.71 -33.18
N ARG A 23 -0.20 -3.84 -32.81
CA ARG A 23 0.25 -4.65 -31.67
C ARG A 23 1.71 -5.07 -31.82
N LYS A 24 2.10 -5.59 -32.98
CA LYS A 24 3.48 -6.05 -33.24
C LYS A 24 4.47 -4.88 -33.20
N SER A 25 4.13 -3.74 -33.78
CA SER A 25 4.96 -2.54 -33.74
C SER A 25 5.17 -2.02 -32.32
N ILE A 26 4.12 -2.00 -31.49
CA ILE A 26 4.22 -1.61 -30.07
C ILE A 26 5.18 -2.54 -29.32
N PHE A 27 5.01 -3.86 -29.42
CA PHE A 27 5.87 -4.80 -28.70
C PHE A 27 7.31 -4.80 -29.19
N ASN A 28 7.55 -4.63 -30.50
CA ASN A 28 8.89 -4.49 -31.05
C ASN A 28 9.56 -3.20 -30.55
N ALA A 29 8.82 -2.09 -30.49
CA ALA A 29 9.32 -0.84 -29.95
C ALA A 29 9.69 -1.00 -28.47
N ILE A 30 8.84 -1.64 -27.67
CA ILE A 30 9.13 -1.96 -26.25
C ILE A 30 10.37 -2.85 -26.12
N GLU A 31 10.57 -3.84 -27.00
CA GLU A 31 11.76 -4.70 -26.99
C GLU A 31 13.05 -3.96 -27.35
N SER A 32 12.95 -2.84 -28.08
CA SER A 32 14.09 -1.97 -28.40
C SER A 32 14.39 -0.89 -27.34
N ILE A 33 13.54 -0.75 -26.32
CA ILE A 33 13.82 0.15 -25.19
C ILE A 33 14.90 -0.51 -24.33
N ASP A 34 16.15 -0.14 -24.57
CA ASP A 34 17.29 -0.52 -23.76
C ASP A 34 17.28 0.32 -22.47
N VAL A 35 16.73 -0.23 -21.38
CA VAL A 35 16.59 0.50 -20.11
C VAL A 35 17.91 0.43 -19.35
N THR A 36 18.82 1.34 -19.66
CA THR A 36 19.96 1.69 -18.80
C THR A 36 19.57 2.71 -17.73
N THR A 37 18.29 3.05 -17.58
CA THR A 37 17.81 4.09 -16.66
C THR A 37 16.76 3.55 -15.68
N THR A 38 17.20 3.38 -14.42
CA THR A 38 16.40 3.16 -13.20
C THR A 38 15.73 1.79 -13.02
N SER A 39 15.67 1.37 -11.76
CA SER A 39 15.38 0.03 -11.25
C SER A 39 13.93 -0.46 -11.43
N LEU A 40 13.36 -0.34 -12.63
CA LEU A 40 12.03 -0.85 -12.92
C LEU A 40 12.16 -2.26 -13.51
N SER A 41 11.80 -3.29 -12.74
CA SER A 41 11.75 -4.67 -13.22
C SER A 41 10.40 -4.95 -13.90
N TRP A 42 10.36 -5.14 -15.22
CA TRP A 42 9.17 -5.62 -15.92
C TRP A 42 9.25 -7.13 -16.19
N VAL A 43 8.10 -7.80 -16.20
CA VAL A 43 8.01 -9.23 -16.51
C VAL A 43 7.06 -9.45 -17.66
N LYS A 44 7.52 -10.19 -18.69
CA LYS A 44 6.70 -10.51 -19.86
C LYS A 44 5.44 -11.28 -19.43
N GLY A 45 4.26 -10.89 -19.92
CA GLY A 45 2.98 -11.51 -19.54
C GLY A 45 2.92 -13.04 -19.72
N ARG A 46 3.63 -13.58 -20.72
CA ARG A 46 3.75 -15.04 -20.93
C ARG A 46 4.50 -15.79 -19.81
N LEU A 47 5.33 -15.09 -19.03
CA LEU A 47 6.02 -15.64 -17.87
C LEU A 47 5.14 -15.55 -16.62
N ILE A 48 4.26 -14.55 -16.55
CA ILE A 48 3.29 -14.37 -15.45
C ILE A 48 2.34 -15.58 -15.40
N ARG A 49 1.78 -16.01 -16.53
CA ARG A 49 0.82 -17.14 -16.58
C ARG A 49 1.33 -18.48 -16.05
N ASN A 50 2.65 -18.66 -15.98
CA ASN A 50 3.28 -19.92 -15.57
C ASN A 50 3.86 -19.83 -14.14
N ASN A 51 3.69 -18.70 -13.45
CA ASN A 51 4.27 -18.49 -12.13
C ASN A 51 3.29 -17.76 -11.21
N THR A 52 2.69 -18.53 -10.29
CA THR A 52 1.72 -18.03 -9.30
C THR A 52 2.26 -16.87 -8.45
N LYS A 53 3.55 -16.90 -8.09
CA LYS A 53 4.19 -15.79 -7.37
C LYS A 53 4.19 -14.50 -8.18
N GLN A 54 4.49 -14.61 -9.48
CA GLN A 54 4.49 -13.45 -10.35
C GLN A 54 3.08 -12.92 -10.60
N MET A 55 2.08 -13.80 -10.73
CA MET A 55 0.67 -13.40 -10.86
C MET A 55 0.22 -12.53 -9.68
N LEU A 56 0.55 -12.95 -8.47
CA LEU A 56 0.14 -12.22 -7.26
C LEU A 56 0.98 -10.97 -7.01
N LYS A 57 2.28 -11.01 -7.31
CA LYS A 57 3.17 -9.83 -7.23
C LYS A 57 2.74 -8.70 -8.18
N CYS A 58 2.16 -9.05 -9.33
CA CYS A 58 1.60 -8.07 -10.26
C CYS A 58 0.15 -7.64 -9.91
N GLY A 59 -0.41 -8.11 -8.80
CA GLY A 59 -1.76 -7.76 -8.34
C GLY A 59 -2.86 -8.12 -9.32
N VAL A 60 -2.70 -9.18 -10.10
CA VAL A 60 -3.64 -9.51 -11.17
C VAL A 60 -4.99 -9.96 -10.61
N ASP A 61 -6.08 -9.54 -11.25
CA ASP A 61 -7.44 -9.89 -10.86
C ASP A 61 -7.76 -11.38 -10.95
N TRP A 62 -8.74 -11.80 -10.15
CA TRP A 62 -9.31 -13.15 -10.22
C TRP A 62 -9.85 -13.50 -11.60
N SER A 63 -10.33 -12.51 -12.37
CA SER A 63 -10.77 -12.70 -13.75
C SER A 63 -9.69 -13.31 -14.64
N PHE A 64 -8.40 -13.05 -14.36
CA PHE A 64 -7.27 -13.67 -15.03
C PHE A 64 -6.85 -14.97 -14.34
N ILE A 65 -6.72 -14.96 -13.01
CA ILE A 65 -6.28 -16.14 -12.23
C ILE A 65 -7.21 -17.32 -12.50
N LYS A 66 -8.52 -17.08 -12.67
CA LYS A 66 -9.53 -18.11 -12.90
C LYS A 66 -9.29 -18.92 -14.18
N HIS A 67 -8.61 -18.36 -15.18
CA HIS A 67 -8.27 -19.06 -16.43
C HIS A 67 -7.03 -19.96 -16.28
N HIS A 68 -6.24 -19.75 -15.24
CA HIS A 68 -5.02 -20.49 -14.93
C HIS A 68 -5.13 -21.30 -13.62
N LYS A 69 -6.36 -21.60 -13.18
CA LYS A 69 -6.71 -22.26 -11.91
C LYS A 69 -5.97 -23.56 -11.62
N HIS A 70 -5.78 -24.40 -12.64
CA HIS A 70 -5.12 -25.70 -12.47
C HIS A 70 -3.64 -25.52 -12.12
N GLN A 71 -2.92 -24.69 -12.88
CA GLN A 71 -1.52 -24.37 -12.58
C GLN A 71 -1.39 -23.68 -11.23
N PHE A 72 -2.27 -22.72 -10.96
CA PHE A 72 -2.30 -21.97 -9.70
C PHE A 72 -2.48 -22.89 -8.48
N LYS A 73 -3.41 -23.86 -8.56
CA LYS A 73 -3.64 -24.83 -7.47
C LYS A 73 -2.45 -25.78 -7.30
N LEU A 74 -1.89 -26.29 -8.39
CA LEU A 74 -0.73 -27.19 -8.35
C LEU A 74 0.50 -26.51 -7.74
N ASP A 75 0.78 -25.26 -8.12
CA ASP A 75 1.90 -24.49 -7.57
C ASP A 75 1.78 -24.29 -6.06
N ILE A 76 0.57 -24.10 -5.55
CA ILE A 76 0.31 -23.84 -4.13
C ILE A 76 0.35 -25.14 -3.33
N ILE A 77 -0.27 -26.21 -3.83
CA ILE A 77 -0.24 -27.53 -3.16
C ILE A 77 1.19 -28.07 -3.10
N ASN A 78 1.95 -27.99 -4.20
CA ASN A 78 3.30 -28.56 -4.28
C ASN A 78 4.35 -27.80 -3.45
N LYS A 79 4.06 -26.59 -2.99
CA LYS A 79 5.04 -25.72 -2.29
C LYS A 79 4.68 -25.38 -0.84
N HIS A 80 3.70 -26.09 -0.26
CA HIS A 80 3.22 -25.96 1.13
C HIS A 80 2.56 -24.61 1.52
N ILE A 81 1.78 -24.66 2.61
CA ILE A 81 0.99 -23.56 3.19
C ILE A 81 1.81 -22.28 3.45
N LEU A 82 3.08 -22.40 3.84
CA LEU A 82 3.98 -21.24 4.08
C LEU A 82 4.17 -20.37 2.84
N LEU A 83 4.04 -20.94 1.63
CA LEU A 83 4.08 -20.13 0.41
C LEU A 83 2.79 -19.32 0.25
N LEU A 84 1.62 -19.80 0.69
CA LEU A 84 0.37 -19.07 0.52
C LEU A 84 0.38 -17.75 1.28
N ASP A 85 0.84 -17.74 2.54
CA ASP A 85 0.94 -16.50 3.30
C ASP A 85 1.87 -15.50 2.63
N GLN A 86 3.04 -15.96 2.14
CA GLN A 86 3.96 -15.10 1.39
C GLN A 86 3.33 -14.55 0.11
N LEU A 87 2.57 -15.38 -0.60
CA LEU A 87 1.87 -15.01 -1.82
C LEU A 87 0.77 -13.97 -1.55
N LEU A 88 0.02 -14.14 -0.46
CA LEU A 88 -1.00 -13.19 -0.02
C LEU A 88 -0.40 -11.90 0.50
N ILE A 89 0.77 -11.95 1.16
CA ILE A 89 1.55 -10.76 1.51
C ILE A 89 1.91 -10.01 0.22
N TYR A 90 2.54 -10.66 -0.77
CA TYR A 90 2.87 -10.00 -2.04
C TYR A 90 1.66 -9.39 -2.74
N TYR A 91 0.53 -10.10 -2.71
CA TYR A 91 -0.72 -9.58 -3.26
C TYR A 91 -1.18 -8.33 -2.51
N CYS A 92 -1.24 -8.38 -1.18
CA CYS A 92 -1.66 -7.26 -0.34
C CYS A 92 -0.68 -6.08 -0.38
N SER A 93 0.60 -6.30 -0.67
CA SER A 93 1.58 -5.23 -0.90
C SER A 93 1.29 -4.43 -2.17
N HIS A 94 0.56 -5.01 -3.13
CA HIS A 94 0.36 -4.40 -4.44
C HIS A 94 -0.69 -3.28 -4.37
N PRO A 95 -0.49 -2.11 -5.02
CA PRO A 95 -1.46 -1.01 -5.00
C PRO A 95 -2.84 -1.36 -5.58
N GLN A 96 -2.91 -2.35 -6.49
CA GLN A 96 -4.17 -2.79 -7.12
C GLN A 96 -4.82 -4.01 -6.44
N ALA A 97 -4.34 -4.41 -5.26
CA ALA A 97 -4.96 -5.51 -4.54
C ALA A 97 -6.44 -5.21 -4.27
N ASN A 98 -7.29 -6.21 -4.47
CA ASN A 98 -8.72 -6.08 -4.30
C ASN A 98 -9.29 -7.23 -3.47
N LEU A 99 -10.33 -6.89 -2.70
CA LEU A 99 -10.97 -7.82 -1.80
C LEU A 99 -11.60 -9.00 -2.52
N SER A 100 -12.21 -8.77 -3.69
CA SER A 100 -12.90 -9.82 -4.45
C SER A 100 -11.92 -10.91 -4.90
N THR A 101 -10.74 -10.54 -5.37
CA THR A 101 -9.70 -11.49 -5.78
C THR A 101 -9.13 -12.22 -4.57
N LEU A 102 -8.85 -11.51 -3.47
CA LEU A 102 -8.41 -12.16 -2.23
C LEU A 102 -9.41 -13.23 -1.76
N ILE A 103 -10.69 -12.89 -1.68
CA ILE A 103 -11.75 -13.83 -1.27
C ILE A 103 -11.80 -15.02 -2.23
N ASN A 104 -11.78 -14.77 -3.54
CA ASN A 104 -11.86 -15.86 -4.51
C ASN A 104 -10.64 -16.79 -4.45
N ILE A 105 -9.44 -16.24 -4.21
CA ILE A 105 -8.22 -17.03 -3.99
C ILE A 105 -8.39 -17.91 -2.74
N LEU A 106 -8.82 -17.32 -1.63
CA LEU A 106 -9.02 -18.04 -0.36
C LEU A 106 -10.06 -19.16 -0.50
N LEU A 107 -11.22 -18.85 -1.07
CA LEU A 107 -12.30 -19.83 -1.31
C LEU A 107 -11.87 -20.97 -2.23
N TYR A 108 -11.02 -20.69 -3.22
CA TYR A 108 -10.57 -21.70 -4.17
C TYR A 108 -9.53 -22.66 -3.59
N ILE A 109 -8.65 -22.16 -2.70
CA ILE A 109 -7.56 -22.96 -2.14
C ILE A 109 -7.99 -23.65 -0.83
N TYR A 110 -8.59 -22.91 0.11
CA TYR A 110 -8.92 -23.38 1.44
C TYR A 110 -10.31 -22.91 1.87
N PRO A 111 -11.36 -23.68 1.53
CA PRO A 111 -12.72 -23.28 1.84
C PRO A 111 -13.07 -23.30 3.35
N PHE A 112 -12.32 -24.01 4.21
CA PHE A 112 -12.74 -24.24 5.61
C PHE A 112 -11.70 -24.02 6.73
N ASP A 113 -10.41 -24.32 6.56
CA ASP A 113 -9.45 -24.40 7.70
C ASP A 113 -8.27 -23.40 7.68
N TYR A 114 -8.27 -22.43 6.78
CA TYR A 114 -7.16 -21.49 6.67
C TYR A 114 -7.15 -20.46 7.82
N GLN A 115 -5.98 -20.26 8.44
CA GLN A 115 -5.73 -19.21 9.41
C GLN A 115 -4.58 -18.33 8.90
N PRO A 116 -4.84 -17.07 8.49
CA PRO A 116 -3.79 -16.21 7.98
C PRO A 116 -2.83 -15.78 9.07
N ASN A 117 -1.57 -15.61 8.69
CA ASN A 117 -0.59 -14.87 9.49
C ASN A 117 -0.95 -13.37 9.51
N GLY A 118 -0.82 -12.73 10.67
CA GLY A 118 -1.01 -11.30 10.88
C GLY A 118 -0.10 -10.41 10.02
N SER A 119 1.01 -10.92 9.50
CA SER A 119 1.79 -10.21 8.48
C SER A 119 0.95 -9.82 7.24
N ILE A 120 -0.05 -10.61 6.84
CA ILE A 120 -0.95 -10.26 5.74
C ILE A 120 -1.80 -9.03 6.11
N PHE A 121 -2.26 -8.98 7.36
CA PHE A 121 -3.04 -7.86 7.89
C PHE A 121 -2.18 -6.59 8.02
N ASN A 122 -0.95 -6.72 8.53
CA ASN A 122 0.01 -5.62 8.61
C ASN A 122 0.30 -5.07 7.21
N GLN A 123 0.53 -5.94 6.22
CA GLN A 123 0.79 -5.53 4.85
C GLN A 123 -0.41 -4.84 4.20
N ALA A 124 -1.63 -5.37 4.39
CA ALA A 124 -2.85 -4.72 3.90
C ALA A 124 -3.05 -3.34 4.54
N SER A 125 -2.65 -3.19 5.80
CA SER A 125 -2.69 -1.92 6.53
C SER A 125 -1.67 -0.91 5.99
N GLU A 126 -0.44 -1.37 5.76
CA GLU A 126 0.62 -0.58 5.15
C GLU A 126 0.27 -0.10 3.74
N SER A 127 -0.40 -0.91 2.93
CA SER A 127 -0.73 -0.59 1.54
C SER A 127 -2.08 0.12 1.35
N GLY A 128 -2.81 0.41 2.44
CA GLY A 128 -4.04 1.21 2.36
C GLY A 128 -5.31 0.41 2.02
N HIS A 129 -5.26 -0.92 2.06
CA HIS A 129 -6.37 -1.79 1.68
C HIS A 129 -7.39 -1.97 2.81
N ILE A 130 -8.13 -0.92 3.14
CA ILE A 130 -9.12 -0.92 4.25
C ILE A 130 -10.14 -2.06 4.16
N ASN A 131 -10.61 -2.39 2.96
CA ASN A 131 -11.60 -3.46 2.76
C ASN A 131 -11.00 -4.84 3.05
N ILE A 132 -9.74 -5.05 2.69
CA ILE A 132 -9.00 -6.28 3.00
C ILE A 132 -8.74 -6.36 4.51
N ALA A 133 -8.27 -5.28 5.13
CA ALA A 133 -8.05 -5.23 6.58
C ALA A 133 -9.34 -5.54 7.37
N LYS A 134 -10.46 -4.90 7.01
CA LYS A 134 -11.78 -5.18 7.63
C LYS A 134 -12.18 -6.64 7.45
N TYR A 135 -12.07 -7.18 6.23
CA TYR A 135 -12.40 -8.57 5.97
C TYR A 135 -11.57 -9.53 6.82
N LEU A 136 -10.25 -9.33 6.88
CA LEU A 136 -9.35 -10.16 7.67
C LEU A 136 -9.71 -10.09 9.17
N HIS A 137 -9.95 -8.90 9.70
CA HIS A 137 -10.34 -8.71 11.11
C HIS A 137 -11.65 -9.43 11.46
N TYR A 138 -12.71 -9.24 10.66
CA TYR A 138 -14.01 -9.85 10.97
C TYR A 138 -14.06 -11.35 10.70
N ARG A 139 -13.36 -11.83 9.66
CA ARG A 139 -13.34 -13.26 9.32
C ARG A 139 -12.46 -14.06 10.27
N TYR A 140 -11.36 -13.47 10.74
CA TYR A 140 -10.36 -14.11 11.58
C TYR A 140 -10.07 -13.23 12.81
N PRO A 141 -10.92 -13.28 13.85
CA PRO A 141 -10.74 -12.41 15.02
C PRO A 141 -9.45 -12.70 15.80
N ASN A 142 -8.96 -13.94 15.75
CA ASN A 142 -7.77 -14.40 16.49
C ASN A 142 -6.51 -14.51 15.61
N ILE A 143 -6.37 -13.66 14.57
CA ILE A 143 -5.15 -13.65 13.73
C ILE A 143 -3.93 -13.40 14.62
N LYS A 144 -3.00 -14.36 14.63
CA LYS A 144 -1.72 -14.23 15.33
C LYS A 144 -0.72 -13.44 14.48
N GLY A 145 0.06 -12.57 15.10
CA GLY A 145 1.13 -11.81 14.43
C GLY A 145 0.71 -10.44 13.90
N VAL A 146 -0.48 -9.95 14.27
CA VAL A 146 -0.80 -8.52 14.11
C VAL A 146 -0.03 -7.77 15.20
N THR A 147 0.65 -6.70 14.82
CA THR A 147 1.54 -5.92 15.70
C THR A 147 1.26 -4.43 15.53
N TYR A 148 1.91 -3.59 16.33
CA TYR A 148 1.86 -2.12 16.17
C TYR A 148 2.33 -1.67 14.77
N ASP A 149 3.08 -2.50 14.03
CA ASP A 149 3.49 -2.23 12.64
C ASP A 149 2.30 -1.91 11.74
N ALA A 150 1.14 -2.53 11.98
CA ALA A 150 -0.06 -2.24 11.20
C ALA A 150 -0.46 -0.75 11.29
N MET A 151 -0.43 -0.17 12.48
CA MET A 151 -0.79 1.23 12.70
C MET A 151 0.37 2.17 12.37
N ASP A 152 1.60 1.80 12.68
CA ASP A 152 2.80 2.60 12.38
C ASP A 152 2.98 2.77 10.87
N CYS A 153 2.93 1.68 10.09
CA CYS A 153 3.07 1.73 8.64
C CYS A 153 1.88 2.42 7.96
N ALA A 154 0.65 2.18 8.43
CA ALA A 154 -0.51 2.92 7.95
C ALA A 154 -0.38 4.42 8.21
N SER A 155 0.20 4.82 9.35
CA SER A 155 0.43 6.22 9.69
C SER A 155 1.51 6.85 8.82
N LYS A 156 2.63 6.14 8.61
CA LYS A 156 3.73 6.53 7.73
C LYS A 156 3.30 6.76 6.27
N ASN A 157 2.32 5.99 5.79
CA ASN A 157 1.82 6.03 4.41
C ASN A 157 0.52 6.84 4.23
N GLY A 158 0.02 7.49 5.28
CA GLY A 158 -1.12 8.41 5.17
C GLY A 158 -2.49 7.73 5.13
N HIS A 159 -2.59 6.47 5.54
CA HIS A 159 -3.83 5.69 5.50
C HIS A 159 -4.73 5.96 6.72
N TYR A 160 -5.21 7.20 6.83
CA TYR A 160 -6.02 7.70 7.96
C TYR A 160 -7.21 6.80 8.32
N PHE A 161 -7.96 6.29 7.34
CA PHE A 161 -9.10 5.40 7.61
C PHE A 161 -8.70 4.06 8.22
N ILE A 162 -7.50 3.56 7.91
CA ILE A 162 -6.95 2.36 8.53
C ILE A 162 -6.52 2.67 9.96
N VAL A 163 -5.81 3.78 10.20
CA VAL A 163 -5.44 4.21 11.56
C VAL A 163 -6.66 4.30 12.47
N ARG A 164 -7.75 4.94 12.00
CA ARG A 164 -9.01 4.99 12.75
C ARG A 164 -9.60 3.60 12.98
N PHE A 165 -9.65 2.77 11.94
CA PHE A 165 -10.19 1.41 12.06
C PHE A 165 -9.42 0.59 13.11
N LEU A 166 -8.08 0.63 13.06
CA LEU A 166 -7.22 -0.05 14.02
C LEU A 166 -7.44 0.48 15.44
N HIS A 167 -7.50 1.80 15.63
CA HIS A 167 -7.74 2.40 16.95
C HIS A 167 -9.05 1.91 17.60
N TYR A 168 -10.15 1.84 16.83
CA TYR A 168 -11.46 1.49 17.38
C TYR A 168 -11.73 -0.01 17.50
N ASN A 169 -11.02 -0.86 16.73
CA ASN A 169 -11.36 -2.28 16.61
C ASN A 169 -10.23 -3.22 17.07
N ARG A 170 -9.06 -2.68 17.43
CA ARG A 170 -7.86 -3.46 17.76
C ARG A 170 -7.14 -2.87 18.97
N SER A 171 -6.47 -3.74 19.72
CA SER A 171 -5.82 -3.39 21.00
C SER A 171 -4.30 -3.35 20.94
N GLU A 172 -3.68 -3.70 19.80
CA GLU A 172 -2.22 -3.69 19.64
C GLU A 172 -1.60 -2.29 19.75
N GLY A 173 -2.37 -1.25 19.43
CA GLY A 173 -1.92 0.15 19.49
C GLY A 173 -0.93 0.52 18.40
N CYS A 174 -0.11 1.53 18.67
CA CYS A 174 1.00 1.98 17.83
C CYS A 174 2.28 2.16 18.65
N SER A 175 3.41 2.31 17.98
CA SER A 175 4.62 2.82 18.64
C SER A 175 4.73 4.35 18.47
N LYS A 176 5.75 4.95 19.09
CA LYS A 176 6.08 6.36 18.90
C LYS A 176 6.39 6.71 17.43
N MET A 177 6.80 5.71 16.64
CA MET A 177 7.11 5.89 15.23
C MET A 177 5.88 6.29 14.39
N ALA A 178 4.66 5.98 14.83
CA ALA A 178 3.46 6.39 14.11
C ALA A 178 3.35 7.92 13.99
N ILE A 179 3.58 8.66 15.08
CA ILE A 179 3.58 10.13 15.06
C ILE A 179 4.86 10.66 14.38
N ASP A 180 6.03 10.09 14.69
CA ASP A 180 7.30 10.55 14.12
C ASP A 180 7.30 10.46 12.59
N TRP A 181 6.89 9.32 12.02
CA TRP A 181 6.86 9.13 10.56
C TRP A 181 5.73 9.89 9.88
N SER A 182 4.54 9.96 10.47
CA SER A 182 3.44 10.75 9.89
C SER A 182 3.74 12.26 9.90
N SER A 183 4.57 12.72 10.85
CA SER A 183 5.06 14.09 10.92
C SER A 183 6.04 14.41 9.80
N ARG A 184 6.95 13.48 9.48
CA ARG A 184 7.82 13.58 8.30
C ARG A 184 7.03 13.69 7.00
N SER A 185 6.02 12.84 6.85
CA SER A 185 5.23 12.74 5.61
C SER A 185 4.15 13.83 5.47
N GLY A 186 3.97 14.71 6.47
CA GLY A 186 3.00 15.80 6.39
C GLY A 186 1.54 15.43 6.68
N TYR A 187 1.27 14.27 7.31
CA TYR A 187 -0.09 13.81 7.57
C TYR A 187 -0.70 14.37 8.86
N VAL A 188 -1.04 15.66 8.84
CA VAL A 188 -1.63 16.41 9.98
C VAL A 188 -2.83 15.69 10.62
N SER A 189 -3.75 15.14 9.81
CA SER A 189 -4.95 14.46 10.32
C SER A 189 -4.63 13.18 11.10
N ILE A 190 -3.52 12.50 10.77
CA ILE A 190 -3.06 11.32 11.50
C ILE A 190 -2.35 11.76 12.80
N VAL A 191 -1.45 12.74 12.70
CA VAL A 191 -0.73 13.27 13.88
C VAL A 191 -1.70 13.79 14.94
N SER A 192 -2.69 14.59 14.54
CA SER A 192 -3.71 15.11 15.45
C SER A 192 -4.55 13.98 16.07
N PHE A 193 -5.09 13.09 15.24
CA PHE A 193 -5.87 11.94 15.73
C PHE A 193 -5.10 11.10 16.74
N LEU A 194 -3.84 10.74 16.44
CA LEU A 194 -3.01 9.96 17.34
C LEU A 194 -2.66 10.74 18.62
N THR A 195 -2.37 12.03 18.52
CA THR A 195 -2.08 12.86 19.70
C THR A 195 -3.28 12.97 20.63
N ASP A 196 -4.49 13.08 20.08
CA ASP A 196 -5.71 13.33 20.86
C ASP A 196 -6.32 12.05 21.46
N HIS A 197 -6.10 10.89 20.82
CA HIS A 197 -6.78 9.64 21.18
C HIS A 197 -5.83 8.56 21.71
N ARG A 198 -4.50 8.72 21.61
CA ARG A 198 -3.50 7.71 21.98
C ARG A 198 -2.47 8.30 22.95
N THR A 199 -1.92 7.44 23.79
CA THR A 199 -1.03 7.83 24.92
C THR A 199 0.43 7.45 24.69
N GLU A 200 0.71 6.67 23.64
CA GLU A 200 2.05 6.16 23.31
C GLU A 200 3.04 7.29 22.99
N GLY A 201 2.51 8.40 22.45
CA GLY A 201 3.23 9.64 22.25
C GLY A 201 4.17 9.64 21.05
N SER A 202 5.11 10.58 21.04
CA SER A 202 6.12 10.72 19.98
C SER A 202 7.52 10.76 20.58
N THR A 203 8.54 10.84 19.73
CA THR A 203 9.88 11.23 20.18
C THR A 203 10.19 12.65 19.71
N LYS A 204 11.40 13.14 19.99
CA LYS A 204 11.92 14.40 19.42
C LYS A 204 11.98 14.36 17.89
N LEU A 205 12.05 13.15 17.32
CA LEU A 205 12.07 12.96 15.86
C LEU A 205 10.81 13.47 15.18
N ALA A 206 9.66 13.52 15.83
CA ALA A 206 8.46 14.11 15.22
C ALA A 206 8.66 15.58 14.83
N MET A 207 9.19 16.39 15.75
CA MET A 207 9.48 17.80 15.44
C MET A 207 10.71 17.94 14.54
N ASP A 208 11.75 17.12 14.72
CA ASP A 208 12.93 17.15 13.85
C ASP A 208 12.57 16.81 12.40
N TYR A 209 11.75 15.79 12.17
CA TYR A 209 11.30 15.41 10.83
C TYR A 209 10.28 16.39 10.23
N ALA A 210 9.41 16.97 11.06
CA ALA A 210 8.53 18.05 10.61
C ALA A 210 9.34 19.28 10.17
N ALA A 211 10.40 19.60 10.91
CA ALA A 211 11.33 20.68 10.60
C ALA A 211 12.22 20.36 9.39
N GLU A 212 12.67 19.12 9.21
CA GLU A 212 13.37 18.70 7.99
C GLU A 212 12.47 18.90 6.76
N SER A 213 11.19 18.54 6.88
CA SER A 213 10.26 18.46 5.75
C SER A 213 9.46 19.76 5.49
N GLY A 214 9.67 20.83 6.26
CA GLY A 214 8.94 22.09 6.08
C GLY A 214 7.49 22.04 6.54
N MET A 215 7.12 21.07 7.38
CA MET A 215 5.74 20.82 7.80
C MET A 215 5.33 21.76 8.95
N LEU A 216 5.29 23.07 8.69
CA LEU A 216 5.03 24.11 9.69
C LEU A 216 3.73 23.88 10.48
N HIS A 217 2.68 23.35 9.84
CA HIS A 217 1.41 23.05 10.51
C HIS A 217 1.57 21.94 11.56
N ILE A 218 2.32 20.89 11.24
CA ILE A 218 2.60 19.79 12.16
C ILE A 218 3.52 20.27 13.27
N LEU A 219 4.57 21.02 12.92
CA LEU A 219 5.49 21.60 13.88
C LEU A 219 4.72 22.42 14.93
N LYS A 220 3.86 23.35 14.49
CA LYS A 220 2.98 24.15 15.37
C LYS A 220 2.09 23.25 16.22
N TYR A 221 1.43 22.28 15.60
CA TYR A 221 0.57 21.36 16.33
C TYR A 221 1.32 20.62 17.45
N LEU A 222 2.48 20.05 17.14
CA LEU A 222 3.29 19.31 18.11
C LEU A 222 3.82 20.23 19.22
N HIS A 223 4.29 21.44 18.90
CA HIS A 223 4.81 22.37 19.89
C HIS A 223 3.76 22.84 20.91
N TYR A 224 2.49 23.01 20.49
CA TYR A 224 1.43 23.41 21.40
C TYR A 224 0.76 22.25 22.15
N ASN A 225 0.74 21.04 21.57
CA ASN A 225 0.01 19.90 22.14
C ASN A 225 0.91 18.83 22.75
N ARG A 226 2.24 18.98 22.66
CA ARG A 226 3.21 17.98 23.14
C ARG A 226 4.39 18.62 23.86
N THR A 227 5.09 17.84 24.68
CA THR A 227 6.18 18.32 25.55
C THR A 227 7.55 17.74 25.23
N GLU A 228 7.66 16.81 24.26
CA GLU A 228 8.94 16.19 23.90
C GLU A 228 9.97 17.19 23.35
N GLY A 229 9.49 18.23 22.64
CA GLY A 229 10.31 19.23 21.96
C GLY A 229 11.08 18.67 20.76
N CYS A 230 12.06 19.43 20.30
CA CYS A 230 12.96 19.08 19.20
C CYS A 230 14.39 18.84 19.70
N SER A 231 15.24 18.28 18.83
CA SER A 231 16.69 18.23 19.02
C SER A 231 17.38 19.34 18.22
N LYS A 232 18.70 19.43 18.33
CA LYS A 232 19.51 20.36 17.50
C LYS A 232 19.37 20.06 16.00
N MET A 233 19.04 18.81 15.64
CA MET A 233 18.82 18.41 14.26
C MET A 233 17.69 19.20 13.58
N ALA A 234 16.65 19.59 14.32
CA ALA A 234 15.57 20.40 13.75
C ALA A 234 16.08 21.73 13.17
N ILE A 235 16.95 22.42 13.92
CA ILE A 235 17.52 23.71 13.51
C ILE A 235 18.50 23.50 12.35
N ASP A 236 19.39 22.52 12.48
CA ASP A 236 20.39 22.23 11.45
C ASP A 236 19.72 21.87 10.10
N GLN A 237 18.68 21.02 10.10
CA GLN A 237 17.99 20.61 8.88
C GLN A 237 17.09 21.71 8.31
N ALA A 238 16.41 22.49 9.16
CA ALA A 238 15.61 23.63 8.70
C ALA A 238 16.50 24.69 8.06
N ALA A 239 17.70 24.94 8.61
CA ALA A 239 18.69 25.84 8.02
C ALA A 239 19.25 25.30 6.70
N PHE A 240 19.61 24.01 6.65
CA PHE A 240 20.09 23.35 5.42
C PHE A 240 19.06 23.40 4.29
N ASN A 241 17.78 23.24 4.61
CA ASN A 241 16.67 23.29 3.64
C ASN A 241 16.11 24.70 3.40
N GLU A 242 16.76 25.75 3.93
CA GLU A 242 16.37 27.16 3.80
C GLU A 242 14.93 27.50 4.27
N GLN A 243 14.42 26.75 5.26
CA GLN A 243 13.05 26.87 5.75
C GLN A 243 12.92 27.94 6.84
N ARG A 244 12.89 29.21 6.41
CA ARG A 244 12.85 30.37 7.32
C ARG A 244 11.69 30.35 8.32
N ASP A 245 10.50 29.97 7.88
CA ASP A 245 9.31 29.94 8.75
C ASP A 245 9.40 28.87 9.85
N VAL A 246 10.08 27.76 9.55
CA VAL A 246 10.36 26.69 10.52
C VAL A 246 11.40 27.15 11.54
N LEU A 247 12.48 27.80 11.09
CA LEU A 247 13.51 28.37 11.97
C LEU A 247 12.97 29.43 12.93
N LEU A 248 11.99 30.23 12.50
CA LEU A 248 11.36 31.23 13.38
C LEU A 248 10.52 30.61 14.50
N MET A 249 10.20 29.32 14.38
CA MET A 249 9.32 28.61 15.31
C MET A 249 10.11 27.74 16.31
N LEU A 250 11.26 27.20 15.90
CA LEU A 250 12.15 26.38 16.72
C LEU A 250 12.95 27.21 17.74
#